data_AF-A0A0G9MNR5-F1
#
_entry.id   AF-A0A0G9MNR5-F1
#
_cell.length_a   1.000
_cell.length_b   1.000
_cell.length_c   1.000
_cell.angle_alpha   90.00
_cell.angle_beta   90.00
_cell.angle_gamma   90.00
#
_symmetry.space_group_name_H-M   'P 1'
#
loop_
_entity.id
_entity.type
_entity.pdbx_description
1 polymer ?
#
loop_
_entity_poly.entity_id
_entity_poly.type
_entity_poly.pdbx_seq_one_letter_code
_entity_poly.pdbx_strand_id
1 'polypeptide(L)' 'MRVAAGSPDRPDHPANREGDEHMVTSHVSALHQKHEGLDRRLRDEMNRPSPDSAIIQLLKKQKLRIKEELAHI' A
#
# COMPACT_ATOMS: atom_id res chain seq x y z
N MET A 1 -58.91 -9.48 14.64
CA MET A 1 -58.11 -9.13 15.83
C MET A 1 -56.64 -9.34 15.49
N ARG A 2 -55.88 -8.24 15.45
CA ARG A 2 -54.42 -8.03 15.58
C ARG A 2 -53.41 -9.04 14.98
N VAL A 3 -52.64 -8.48 14.07
CA VAL A 3 -51.24 -8.77 13.70
C VAL A 3 -50.32 -9.19 14.86
N ALA A 4 -49.48 -10.19 14.59
CA ALA A 4 -48.17 -10.41 15.23
C ALA A 4 -47.33 -11.24 14.24
N ALA A 5 -46.59 -10.61 13.33
CA ALA A 5 -45.18 -10.27 13.54
C ALA A 5 -44.32 -11.51 13.85
N GLY A 6 -44.15 -12.39 12.86
CA GLY A 6 -43.01 -13.29 12.80
C GLY A 6 -41.79 -12.46 12.41
N SER A 7 -40.96 -12.13 13.39
CA SER A 7 -39.74 -11.35 13.26
C SER A 7 -38.83 -11.90 12.15
N PRO A 8 -38.17 -11.04 11.35
CA PRO A 8 -37.22 -11.48 10.34
C PRO A 8 -36.03 -12.17 11.00
N ASP A 9 -35.68 -13.35 10.47
CA ASP A 9 -34.39 -13.98 10.68
C ASP A 9 -33.30 -12.95 10.35
N ARG A 10 -32.62 -12.47 11.40
CA ARG A 10 -31.50 -11.54 11.25
C ARG A 10 -30.31 -12.38 10.81
N PRO A 11 -29.71 -12.15 9.62
CA PRO A 11 -28.44 -12.77 9.32
C PRO A 11 -27.39 -12.21 10.29
N ASP A 12 -26.91 -13.07 11.18
CA ASP A 12 -25.73 -12.84 12.01
C ASP A 12 -24.53 -12.60 11.08
N HIS A 13 -24.29 -11.33 10.75
CA HIS A 13 -23.04 -10.91 10.12
C HIS A 13 -22.04 -10.68 11.25
N PRO A 14 -20.96 -11.47 11.36
CA PRO A 14 -19.90 -11.20 12.32
C PRO A 14 -19.15 -9.94 11.89
N ALA A 15 -19.60 -8.80 12.43
CA ALA A 15 -18.87 -7.54 12.44
C ALA A 15 -17.66 -7.67 13.37
N ASN A 16 -16.49 -8.06 12.83
CA ASN A 16 -15.15 -7.72 13.37
C ASN A 16 -13.99 -8.44 12.63
N ARG A 17 -13.85 -8.24 11.32
CA ARG A 17 -12.56 -8.51 10.61
C ARG A 17 -12.05 -7.38 9.74
N GLU A 18 -12.78 -6.27 9.62
CA GLU A 18 -12.46 -5.17 8.72
C GLU A 18 -11.28 -4.29 9.20
N GLY A 19 -10.78 -4.52 10.42
CA GLY A 19 -9.67 -3.76 11.03
C GLY A 19 -8.28 -4.11 10.50
N ASP A 20 -8.03 -5.35 10.09
CA ASP A 20 -6.71 -5.82 9.64
C ASP A 20 -6.48 -5.58 8.14
N GLU A 21 -7.49 -5.79 7.29
CA GLU A 21 -7.38 -5.60 5.83
C GLU A 21 -7.12 -4.12 5.44
N HIS A 22 -7.70 -3.19 6.18
CA HIS A 22 -7.56 -1.76 5.91
C HIS A 22 -6.16 -1.24 6.27
N MET A 23 -5.52 -1.79 7.32
CA MET A 23 -4.15 -1.42 7.71
C MET A 23 -3.10 -1.96 6.73
N VAL A 24 -3.25 -3.21 6.28
CA VAL A 24 -2.38 -3.80 5.25
C VAL A 24 -2.46 -2.98 3.96
N THR A 25 -3.67 -2.61 3.53
CA THR A 25 -3.88 -1.78 2.34
C THR A 25 -3.22 -0.40 2.46
N SER A 26 -3.31 0.24 3.64
CA SER A 26 -2.64 1.53 3.90
C SER A 26 -1.12 1.41 3.90
N HIS A 27 -0.58 0.32 4.44
CA HIS A 27 0.87 0.08 4.48
C HIS A 27 1.45 -0.16 3.09
N VAL A 28 0.81 -1.03 2.29
CA VAL A 28 1.16 -1.27 0.88
C VAL A 28 1.07 0.01 0.06
N SER A 29 0.00 0.79 0.24
CA SER A 29 -0.18 2.08 -0.45
C SER A 29 0.94 3.08 -0.14
N ALA A 30 1.37 3.16 1.13
CA ALA A 30 2.48 4.03 1.53
C ALA A 30 3.82 3.57 0.91
N LEU A 31 4.07 2.27 0.83
CA LEU A 31 5.26 1.71 0.18
C LEU A 31 5.23 1.96 -1.34
N HIS A 32 4.08 1.82 -1.99
CA HIS A 32 3.90 2.16 -3.40
C HIS A 32 4.21 3.65 -3.66
N GLN A 33 3.65 4.57 -2.87
CA GLN A 33 3.92 6.00 -3.00
C GLN A 33 5.41 6.33 -2.84
N LYS A 34 6.09 5.71 -1.86
CA LYS A 34 7.54 5.85 -1.69
C LYS A 34 8.31 5.31 -2.90
N HIS A 35 7.93 4.14 -3.41
CA HIS A 35 8.56 3.54 -4.59
C HIS A 35 8.44 4.45 -5.81
N GLU A 36 7.24 4.98 -6.10
CA GLU A 36 7.01 5.92 -7.20
C GLU A 36 7.82 7.20 -7.07
N GLY A 37 7.93 7.73 -5.84
CA GLY A 37 8.76 8.89 -5.54
C GLY A 37 10.24 8.65 -5.83
N LEU A 38 10.78 7.49 -5.43
CA LEU A 38 12.16 7.11 -5.74
C LEU A 38 12.37 6.90 -7.24
N ASP A 39 11.38 6.34 -7.95
CA ASP A 39 11.43 6.14 -9.39
C ASP A 39 11.51 7.46 -10.15
N ARG A 40 10.70 8.44 -9.74
CA ARG A 40 10.73 9.78 -10.29
C ARG A 40 12.09 10.43 -10.09
N ARG A 41 12.62 10.41 -8.86
CA ARG A 41 13.95 10.96 -8.55
C ARG A 41 15.07 10.28 -9.33
N LEU A 42 14.97 8.96 -9.52
CA LEU A 42 15.95 8.20 -10.29
C LEU A 42 15.93 8.61 -11.77
N ARG A 43 14.74 8.73 -12.37
CA ARG A 43 14.59 9.22 -13.75
C ARG A 43 15.10 10.64 -13.90
N ASP A 44 14.75 11.52 -12.97
CA ASP A 44 15.19 12.91 -12.98
C ASP A 44 16.72 12.99 -12.94
N GLU A 45 17.39 12.23 -12.05
CA GLU A 45 18.85 12.20 -11.96
C GLU A 45 19.52 11.61 -13.20
N MET A 46 18.98 10.52 -13.77
CA MET A 46 19.52 9.91 -14.99
C MET A 46 19.36 10.80 -16.23
N ASN A 47 18.35 11.68 -16.25
CA ASN A 47 18.12 12.63 -17.33
C ASN A 47 19.00 13.88 -17.24
N ARG A 48 19.76 14.06 -16.15
CA ARG A 48 20.67 15.20 -16.02
C ARG A 48 21.84 15.05 -17.00
N PRO A 49 22.35 16.16 -17.58
CA PRO A 49 23.49 16.13 -18.49
C PRO A 49 24.80 15.64 -17.83
N SER A 50 24.86 15.62 -16.50
CA SER A 50 25.95 15.02 -15.73
C SER A 50 25.34 14.27 -14.54
N PRO A 51 24.98 12.99 -14.72
CA PRO A 51 24.31 12.21 -13.69
C PRO A 51 25.24 11.90 -12.53
N ASP A 52 24.75 12.09 -11.30
CA ASP A 52 25.46 11.66 -10.10
C ASP A 52 25.27 10.16 -9.88
N SER A 53 26.34 9.40 -10.15
CA SER A 53 26.35 7.95 -9.99
C SER A 53 26.11 7.52 -8.55
N ALA A 54 26.58 8.26 -7.54
CA ALA A 54 26.38 7.91 -6.14
C ALA A 54 24.89 8.05 -5.74
N ILE A 55 24.24 9.13 -6.18
CA ILE A 55 22.81 9.35 -5.98
C ILE A 55 22.00 8.25 -6.69
N ILE A 56 22.34 7.92 -7.94
CA ILE A 56 21.67 6.86 -8.70
C ILE A 56 21.78 5.51 -7.98
N GLN A 57 22.96 5.16 -7.47
CA GLN A 57 23.16 3.91 -6.73
C GLN A 57 22.37 3.90 -5.41
N LEU A 58 22.34 5.02 -4.70
CA LEU A 58 21.56 5.16 -3.47
C LEU A 58 20.06 4.97 -3.75
N LEU A 59 19.51 5.66 -4.76
CA LEU A 59 18.10 5.56 -5.15
C LEU A 59 17.73 4.14 -5.57
N LYS A 60 18.59 3.46 -6.34
CA LYS A 60 18.39 2.04 -6.72
C LYS A 60 18.36 1.11 -5.51
N LYS A 61 19.26 1.29 -4.54
CA LYS A 61 19.26 0.51 -3.28
C LYS A 61 17.98 0.73 -2.48
N GLN A 62 17.53 1.97 -2.35
CA GLN A 62 16.28 2.30 -1.65
C GLN A 62 15.07 1.66 -2.34
N LYS A 63 15.01 1.70 -3.68
CA LYS A 63 13.97 1.03 -4.45
C LYS A 63 13.95 -0.49 -4.23
N LEU A 64 15.13 -1.12 -4.19
CA LEU A 64 15.23 -2.56 -3.92
C LEU A 64 14.65 -2.91 -2.55
N ARG A 65 14.97 -2.12 -1.51
CA ARG A 65 14.45 -2.34 -0.16
C ARG A 65 12.93 -2.26 -0.10
N ILE A 66 12.32 -1.26 -0.74
CA ILE A 66 10.86 -1.16 -0.79
C ILE A 66 10.23 -2.36 -1.52
N LYS A 67 10.87 -2.84 -2.60
CA LYS A 67 10.41 -4.04 -3.30
C LYS A 67 10.46 -5.29 -2.42
N GLU A 68 11.49 -5.42 -1.59
CA GLU A 68 11.62 -6.50 -0.62
C GLU A 68 10.53 -6.39 0.46
N GLU A 69 10.28 -5.20 1.01
CA GLU A 69 9.22 -4.99 2.00
C GLU A 69 7.83 -5.31 1.43
N LEU A 70 7.54 -4.88 0.20
CA LEU A 70 6.30 -5.23 -0.50
C LEU A 70 6.14 -6.74 -0.74
N ALA A 71 7.24 -7.48 -0.87
CA ALA A 71 7.22 -8.92 -1.05
C ALA A 71 7.10 -9.69 0.28
N HIS A 72 7.19 -9.01 1.42
CA HIS A 72 7.10 -9.61 2.77
C HIS A 72 5.80 -9.24 3.50
N ILE A 73 4.91 -8.49 2.84
CA ILE A 73 3.55 -8.17 3.27
C ILE A 73 2.58 -9.18 2.64
#